data_AF-A0A9Q9AV92-F1
#
_entry.id   AF-A0A9Q9AV92-F1
#
_cell.length_a   1.000
_cell.length_b   1.000
_cell.length_c   1.000
_cell.angle_alpha   90.00
_cell.angle_beta   90.00
_cell.angle_gamma   90.00
#
_symmetry.space_group_name_H-M   'P 1'
#
loop_
_entity.id
_entity.type
_entity.pdbx_description
1 polymer ?
#
loop_
_entity_poly.entity_id
_entity_poly.type
_entity_poly.pdbx_seq_one_letter_code
_entity_poly.pdbx_strand_id
1 'polypeptide(L)'
;MKAQPAHREQQYINPRLRDHEDVGQEWLPLPWPAKHNDYHGFCKGVWQIRRSMQEGLSIHILPNTKGVDVPHWKCKHCQFQAKATSESTSLPDSIYFDPKHAIRYRWTFLAHSHIAARTVQDYSELYSFGCILCAAQGSLIAVYQDLKALLDHIAAKHKTTMLTPEVLEKTKCIIGGAPDGKEDWELNVPEVGAKNWTDVAGKFAVMALTGIR
;
A
#
# COMPACT_ATOMS: atom_id res chain seq x y z
N MET A 1 -32.16 60.16 15.16
CA MET A 1 -32.69 58.83 14.79
C MET A 1 -31.52 57.85 14.68
N LYS A 2 -31.52 56.81 15.54
CA LYS A 2 -30.83 55.49 15.45
C LYS A 2 -29.29 55.49 15.36
N ALA A 3 -28.52 54.55 15.89
CA ALA A 3 -28.57 53.57 16.98
C ALA A 3 -27.16 52.92 16.99
N GLN A 4 -26.56 52.67 18.16
CA GLN A 4 -25.38 51.79 18.35
C GLN A 4 -25.81 50.31 18.22
N PRO A 5 -24.91 49.32 17.96
CA PRO A 5 -24.04 48.72 19.01
C PRO A 5 -22.62 48.32 18.50
N ALA A 6 -21.53 48.41 19.26
CA ALA A 6 -21.11 47.65 20.46
C ALA A 6 -20.84 46.14 20.22
N HIS A 7 -19.56 45.75 20.08
CA HIS A 7 -19.04 44.42 20.48
C HIS A 7 -17.49 44.47 20.59
N ARG A 8 -16.93 44.68 21.79
CA ARG A 8 -16.43 43.67 22.75
C ARG A 8 -15.00 43.18 22.43
N GLU A 9 -14.01 43.87 22.98
CA GLU A 9 -12.67 43.34 23.22
C GLU A 9 -12.75 42.19 24.24
N GLN A 10 -12.11 41.06 23.92
CA GLN A 10 -11.79 40.02 24.88
C GLN A 10 -10.34 39.60 24.69
N GLN A 11 -9.48 40.13 25.57
CA GLN A 11 -8.18 39.57 25.89
C GLN A 11 -8.38 38.18 26.52
N TYR A 12 -7.74 37.14 25.97
CA TYR A 12 -7.55 35.88 26.68
C TYR A 12 -6.12 35.35 26.48
N ILE A 13 -5.30 35.66 27.49
CA ILE A 13 -4.37 34.80 28.23
C ILE A 13 -3.69 33.66 27.45
N ASN A 14 -2.39 33.85 27.26
CA ASN A 14 -1.39 32.89 26.84
C ASN A 14 -1.19 31.77 27.89
N PRO A 15 -1.36 30.48 27.56
CA PRO A 15 -0.88 29.39 28.37
C PRO A 15 0.36 28.76 27.74
N ARG A 16 1.52 29.17 28.28
CA ARG A 16 2.72 28.37 28.53
C ARG A 16 2.96 27.20 27.56
N LEU A 17 3.88 27.46 26.63
CA LEU A 17 4.85 26.50 26.10
C LEU A 17 5.15 25.41 27.14
N ARG A 18 4.60 24.22 26.93
CA ARG A 18 5.16 22.98 27.48
C ARG A 18 5.93 22.36 26.34
N ASP A 19 7.24 22.38 26.52
CA ASP A 19 8.21 21.40 26.09
C ASP A 19 8.11 21.00 24.61
N HIS A 20 8.85 21.77 23.81
CA HIS A 20 9.40 21.35 22.53
C HIS A 20 10.12 20.01 22.70
N GLU A 21 9.47 18.91 22.30
CA GLU A 21 10.20 17.78 21.73
C GLU A 21 10.51 18.13 20.28
N ASP A 22 11.80 18.12 19.99
CA ASP A 22 12.47 18.41 18.73
C ASP A 22 11.97 17.49 17.60
N VAL A 23 10.87 17.85 16.96
CA VAL A 23 10.46 17.28 15.67
C VAL A 23 11.17 18.09 14.59
N GLY A 24 12.30 17.53 14.14
CA GLY A 24 13.12 18.10 13.09
C GLY A 24 12.30 18.59 11.90
N GLN A 25 12.62 19.81 11.48
CA GLN A 25 12.19 20.54 10.28
C GLN A 25 11.59 19.65 9.16
N GLU A 26 10.26 19.57 9.17
CA GLU A 26 9.42 18.78 8.26
C GLU A 26 8.92 19.69 7.12
N TRP A 27 9.73 19.90 6.07
CA TRP A 27 9.35 20.66 4.87
C TRP A 27 8.98 19.71 3.70
N LEU A 28 7.92 20.05 2.93
CA LEU A 28 7.55 19.62 1.54
C LEU A 28 6.65 18.36 1.32
N PRO A 29 6.02 18.22 0.13
CA PRO A 29 4.69 18.70 -0.29
C PRO A 29 3.55 17.73 0.15
N LEU A 30 2.62 18.23 0.98
CA LEU A 30 1.74 17.46 1.88
C LEU A 30 2.48 16.37 2.68
N PRO A 31 2.42 16.42 4.02
CA PRO A 31 3.19 15.51 4.84
C PRO A 31 2.74 14.09 4.51
N TRP A 32 3.73 13.22 4.33
CA TRP A 32 3.56 11.78 4.18
C TRP A 32 2.52 11.22 5.15
N PRO A 33 1.94 10.01 4.89
CA PRO A 33 1.07 9.34 5.86
C PRO A 33 1.64 9.42 7.29
N ALA A 34 1.02 10.23 8.13
CA ALA A 34 1.47 10.59 9.46
C ALA A 34 0.29 10.62 10.42
N LYS A 35 0.58 10.57 11.72
CA LYS A 35 -0.48 10.53 12.75
C LYS A 35 -1.46 11.71 12.65
N HIS A 36 -0.97 12.92 12.33
CA HIS A 36 -1.80 14.13 12.29
C HIS A 36 -2.71 14.22 11.05
N ASN A 37 -2.45 13.42 10.00
CA ASN A 37 -3.27 13.34 8.79
C ASN A 37 -3.98 11.98 8.65
N ASP A 38 -4.14 11.27 9.77
CA ASP A 38 -4.73 9.92 9.83
C ASP A 38 -4.04 8.93 8.88
N TYR A 39 -2.73 9.09 8.66
CA TYR A 39 -1.95 8.32 7.69
C TYR A 39 -2.57 8.34 6.28
N HIS A 40 -3.26 9.44 5.94
CA HIS A 40 -4.10 9.59 4.76
C HIS A 40 -5.16 8.49 4.59
N GLY A 41 -5.52 7.75 5.64
CA GLY A 41 -6.43 6.61 5.61
C GLY A 41 -5.74 5.24 5.48
N PHE A 42 -4.43 5.19 5.23
CA PHE A 42 -3.67 3.94 5.31
C PHE A 42 -3.61 3.42 6.75
N CYS A 43 -3.37 2.12 6.91
CA CYS A 43 -3.05 1.60 8.23
C CYS A 43 -1.72 2.21 8.74
N LYS A 44 -1.63 2.55 10.03
CA LYS A 44 -0.37 2.95 10.68
C LYS A 44 0.78 1.97 10.41
N GLY A 45 0.46 0.67 10.29
CA GLY A 45 1.44 -0.36 9.93
C GLY A 45 2.10 -0.09 8.58
N VAL A 46 1.36 0.37 7.57
CA VAL A 46 1.91 0.74 6.25
C VAL A 46 3.08 1.71 6.38
N TRP A 47 2.93 2.75 7.22
CA TRP A 47 3.98 3.75 7.42
C TRP A 47 5.26 3.14 7.98
N GLN A 48 5.14 2.20 8.92
CA GLN A 48 6.28 1.50 9.50
C GLN A 48 6.93 0.53 8.50
N ILE A 49 6.12 -0.18 7.71
CA ILE A 49 6.59 -1.12 6.67
C ILE A 49 7.53 -0.43 5.67
N ARG A 50 7.27 0.84 5.33
CA ARG A 50 8.12 1.64 4.43
C ARG A 50 9.54 1.85 4.93
N ARG A 51 9.75 1.88 6.26
CA ARG A 51 11.09 1.94 6.87
C ARG A 51 11.74 0.57 6.91
N SER A 52 10.99 -0.40 7.40
CA SER A 52 11.38 -1.80 7.43
C SER A 52 10.13 -2.65 7.63
N MET A 53 10.06 -3.77 6.92
CA MET A 53 8.95 -4.71 7.02
C MET A 53 8.75 -5.19 8.46
N GLN A 54 9.84 -5.39 9.22
CA GLN A 54 9.78 -5.83 10.61
C GLN A 54 9.33 -4.75 11.57
N GLU A 55 9.33 -3.46 11.20
CA GLU A 55 8.76 -2.42 12.05
C GLU A 55 7.23 -2.53 12.08
N GLY A 56 6.58 -2.73 10.93
CA GLY A 56 5.12 -2.79 10.82
C GLY A 56 4.49 -4.19 10.80
N LEU A 57 5.27 -5.24 10.54
CA LEU A 57 4.82 -6.63 10.52
C LEU A 57 5.55 -7.50 11.55
N SER A 58 4.88 -8.54 12.02
CA SER A 58 5.44 -9.62 12.83
C SER A 58 5.01 -10.98 12.26
N ILE A 59 5.81 -12.02 12.53
CA ILE A 59 5.43 -13.38 12.20
C ILE A 59 4.60 -13.95 13.34
N HIS A 60 3.43 -14.49 13.01
CA HIS A 60 2.55 -15.22 13.92
C HIS A 60 2.37 -16.64 13.42
N ILE A 61 2.42 -17.60 14.33
CA ILE A 61 2.09 -18.99 14.03
C ILE A 61 0.59 -19.15 14.27
N LEU A 62 -0.14 -19.54 13.22
CA LEU A 62 -1.59 -19.72 13.26
C LEU A 62 -1.96 -21.09 12.69
N PRO A 63 -2.95 -21.80 13.26
CA PRO A 63 -3.41 -23.05 12.71
C PRO A 63 -4.14 -22.80 11.37
N ASN A 64 -3.83 -23.60 10.36
CA ASN A 64 -4.59 -23.61 9.12
C ASN A 64 -5.91 -24.40 9.28
N THR A 65 -6.70 -24.50 8.21
CA THR A 65 -7.99 -25.24 8.20
C THR A 65 -7.86 -26.73 8.51
N LYS A 66 -6.65 -27.30 8.46
CA LYS A 66 -6.33 -28.69 8.82
C LYS A 66 -5.73 -28.82 10.22
N GLY A 67 -5.69 -27.73 11.00
CA GLY A 67 -5.10 -27.69 12.35
C GLY A 67 -3.57 -27.70 12.38
N VAL A 68 -2.91 -27.50 11.24
CA VAL A 68 -1.44 -27.43 11.17
C VAL A 68 -1.00 -25.98 11.32
N ASP A 69 -0.09 -25.74 12.26
CA ASP A 69 0.53 -24.46 12.51
C ASP A 69 1.35 -23.99 11.31
N VAL A 70 1.02 -22.79 10.81
CA VAL A 70 1.69 -22.18 9.66
C VAL A 70 2.06 -20.72 9.98
N PRO A 71 3.27 -20.28 9.57
CA PRO A 71 3.69 -18.91 9.79
C PRO A 71 2.89 -17.94 8.91
N HIS A 72 2.53 -16.80 9.48
CA HIS A 72 1.86 -15.70 8.81
C HIS A 72 2.57 -14.39 9.11
N TRP A 73 2.83 -13.60 8.06
CA TRP A 73 3.13 -12.19 8.22
C TRP A 73 1.86 -11.45 8.59
N LYS A 74 1.86 -10.80 9.75
CA LYS A 74 0.71 -10.09 10.30
C LYS A 74 1.09 -8.64 10.61
N CYS A 75 0.21 -7.72 10.24
CA CYS A 75 0.34 -6.32 10.63
C CYS A 75 0.21 -6.15 12.14
N LYS A 76 1.10 -5.37 12.74
CA LYS A 76 1.09 -5.09 14.18
C LYS A 76 -0.04 -4.15 14.62
N HIS A 77 -0.72 -3.49 13.66
CA HIS A 77 -1.71 -2.45 13.94
C HIS A 77 -3.13 -2.82 13.49
N CYS A 78 -3.32 -3.90 12.74
CA CYS A 78 -4.63 -4.33 12.26
C CYS A 78 -4.64 -5.83 11.94
N GLN A 79 -5.76 -6.36 11.43
CA GLN A 79 -5.90 -7.78 11.09
C GLN A 79 -5.33 -8.18 9.73
N PHE A 80 -4.67 -7.27 8.99
CA PHE A 80 -4.05 -7.59 7.71
C PHE A 80 -2.97 -8.67 7.90
N GLN A 81 -3.05 -9.75 7.13
CA GLN A 81 -2.08 -10.83 7.19
C GLN A 81 -2.00 -11.62 5.88
N ALA A 82 -0.91 -12.36 5.74
CA ALA A 82 -0.73 -13.36 4.69
C ALA A 82 0.15 -14.51 5.18
N LYS A 83 -0.01 -15.68 4.56
CA LYS A 83 0.86 -16.82 4.82
C LYS A 83 2.30 -16.47 4.46
N ALA A 84 3.23 -16.76 5.36
CA ALA A 84 4.66 -16.72 5.03
C ALA A 84 5.02 -17.95 4.19
N THR A 85 6.12 -17.86 3.46
CA THR A 85 6.64 -19.00 2.70
C THR A 85 7.12 -20.08 3.66
N SER A 86 6.93 -21.35 3.30
CA SER A 86 7.06 -22.52 4.19
C SER A 86 8.46 -22.75 4.76
N GLU A 87 9.48 -22.05 4.26
CA GLU A 87 10.88 -22.35 4.56
C GLU A 87 11.64 -21.24 5.31
N SER A 88 11.03 -20.08 5.56
CA SER A 88 11.75 -18.99 6.23
C SER A 88 10.87 -17.90 6.81
N THR A 89 11.45 -17.11 7.73
CA THR A 89 10.99 -15.78 8.11
C THR A 89 11.21 -14.73 7.00
N SER A 90 11.32 -15.16 5.74
CA SER A 90 11.46 -14.24 4.60
C SER A 90 10.08 -13.81 4.10
N LEU A 91 10.07 -12.71 3.36
CA LEU A 91 8.86 -12.20 2.76
C LEU A 91 8.42 -13.08 1.60
N PRO A 92 7.11 -13.16 1.31
CA PRO A 92 6.63 -13.81 0.11
C PRO A 92 7.20 -13.10 -1.13
N ASP A 93 8.07 -13.80 -1.87
CA ASP A 93 8.63 -13.32 -3.14
C ASP A 93 7.78 -13.73 -4.36
N SER A 94 6.54 -14.16 -4.10
CA SER A 94 5.62 -14.54 -5.16
C SER A 94 5.23 -13.34 -6.01
N ILE A 95 5.38 -13.51 -7.32
CA ILE A 95 4.89 -12.56 -8.32
C ILE A 95 3.48 -12.99 -8.73
N TYR A 96 2.52 -12.10 -8.51
CA TYR A 96 1.14 -12.26 -8.90
C TYR A 96 0.89 -11.52 -10.22
N PHE A 97 -0.05 -12.02 -11.01
CA PHE A 97 -0.40 -11.45 -12.31
C PHE A 97 -1.91 -11.26 -12.44
N ASP A 98 -2.32 -10.03 -12.72
CA ASP A 98 -3.69 -9.71 -13.13
C ASP A 98 -3.79 -9.72 -14.66
N PRO A 99 -4.43 -10.73 -15.26
CA PRO A 99 -4.51 -10.87 -16.72
C PRO A 99 -5.38 -9.78 -17.36
N LYS A 100 -6.30 -9.16 -16.61
CA LYS A 100 -7.22 -8.16 -17.16
C LYS A 100 -6.48 -6.88 -17.56
N HIS A 101 -5.58 -6.40 -16.71
CA HIS A 101 -4.82 -5.18 -16.96
C HIS A 101 -3.35 -5.45 -17.28
N ALA A 102 -2.93 -6.71 -17.37
CA ALA A 102 -1.54 -7.11 -17.51
C ALA A 102 -0.62 -6.50 -16.42
N ILE A 103 -1.14 -6.33 -15.20
CA ILE A 103 -0.40 -5.81 -14.05
C ILE A 103 0.26 -6.98 -13.33
N ARG A 104 1.54 -6.84 -12.96
CA ARG A 104 2.20 -7.75 -12.02
C ARG A 104 2.43 -7.05 -10.69
N TYR A 105 2.37 -7.78 -9.60
CA TYR A 105 2.64 -7.22 -8.27
C TYR A 105 3.21 -8.28 -7.34
N ARG A 106 3.98 -7.86 -6.35
CA ARG A 106 4.42 -8.69 -5.23
C ARG A 106 3.51 -8.52 -4.04
N TRP A 107 3.58 -9.43 -3.06
CA TRP A 107 2.79 -9.30 -1.85
C TRP A 107 3.09 -8.00 -1.06
N THR A 108 4.32 -7.51 -1.12
CA THR A 108 4.73 -6.25 -0.48
C THR A 108 3.92 -5.04 -0.95
N PHE A 109 3.48 -5.02 -2.22
CA PHE A 109 2.55 -4.01 -2.72
C PHE A 109 1.23 -3.98 -1.93
N LEU A 110 0.68 -5.16 -1.58
CA LEU A 110 -0.52 -5.26 -0.75
C LEU A 110 -0.24 -4.75 0.66
N ALA A 111 0.92 -5.12 1.22
CA ALA A 111 1.35 -4.66 2.54
C ALA A 111 1.55 -3.14 2.59
N HIS A 112 2.03 -2.50 1.53
CA HIS A 112 2.13 -1.04 1.42
C HIS A 112 0.83 -0.32 1.07
N SER A 113 -0.19 -1.05 0.62
CA SER A 113 -1.47 -0.48 0.19
C SER A 113 -2.59 -0.67 1.21
N HIS A 114 -2.45 -1.54 2.21
CA HIS A 114 -3.58 -1.94 3.04
C HIS A 114 -4.16 -0.82 3.91
N ILE A 115 -5.49 -0.80 3.98
CA ILE A 115 -6.26 -0.02 4.96
C ILE A 115 -6.38 -0.85 6.25
N ALA A 116 -6.57 -0.19 7.38
CA ALA A 116 -6.68 -0.88 8.67
C ALA A 116 -7.84 -1.91 8.67
N ALA A 117 -7.48 -3.20 8.70
CA ALA A 117 -8.44 -4.30 8.69
C ALA A 117 -8.96 -4.61 10.09
N ARG A 118 -10.28 -4.77 10.22
CA ARG A 118 -10.94 -5.14 11.49
C ARG A 118 -11.10 -6.64 11.68
N THR A 119 -11.16 -7.39 10.57
CA THR A 119 -11.34 -8.84 10.53
C THR A 119 -10.23 -9.47 9.70
N VAL A 120 -9.88 -10.69 10.04
CA VAL A 120 -8.99 -11.52 9.20
C VAL A 120 -9.78 -11.93 7.96
N GLN A 121 -9.12 -11.91 6.81
CA GLN A 121 -9.64 -12.41 5.54
C GLN A 121 -8.93 -13.71 5.17
N ASP A 122 -9.63 -14.60 4.46
CA ASP A 122 -9.08 -15.87 3.97
C ASP A 122 -7.98 -15.65 2.92
N TYR A 123 -8.11 -14.58 2.15
CA TYR A 123 -7.24 -14.23 1.04
C TYR A 123 -6.78 -12.78 1.17
N SER A 124 -5.50 -12.52 0.89
CA SER A 124 -4.94 -11.18 1.01
C SER A 124 -5.58 -10.20 0.03
N GLU A 125 -6.09 -10.65 -1.12
CA GLU A 125 -6.74 -9.80 -2.11
C GLU A 125 -8.10 -9.22 -1.66
N LEU A 126 -8.68 -9.75 -0.57
CA LEU A 126 -10.00 -9.34 -0.06
C LEU A 126 -9.94 -8.24 1.01
N TYR A 127 -8.75 -7.80 1.42
CA TYR A 127 -8.62 -6.62 2.28
C TYR A 127 -8.95 -5.34 1.49
N SER A 128 -9.27 -4.27 2.22
CA SER A 128 -9.39 -2.96 1.60
C SER A 128 -8.03 -2.31 1.43
N PHE A 129 -7.87 -1.54 0.36
CA PHE A 129 -6.60 -0.94 -0.03
C PHE A 129 -6.75 0.53 -0.40
N GLY A 130 -5.67 1.29 -0.26
CA GLY A 130 -5.48 2.63 -0.81
C GLY A 130 -4.47 2.60 -1.96
N CYS A 131 -4.54 3.59 -2.86
CA CYS A 131 -3.61 3.67 -3.98
C CYS A 131 -2.30 4.37 -3.57
N ILE A 132 -1.19 3.62 -3.53
CA ILE A 132 0.14 4.16 -3.22
C ILE A 132 0.65 5.16 -4.27
N LEU A 133 0.19 5.04 -5.52
CA LEU A 133 0.54 5.97 -6.60
C LEU A 133 -0.15 7.32 -6.41
N CYS A 134 -1.45 7.35 -6.05
CA CYS A 134 -2.14 8.58 -5.66
C CYS A 134 -1.44 9.25 -4.48
N ALA A 135 -1.09 8.47 -3.46
CA ALA A 135 -0.41 8.97 -2.28
C ALA A 135 0.95 9.59 -2.62
N ALA A 136 1.74 8.93 -3.49
CA ALA A 136 3.03 9.45 -3.94
C ALA A 136 2.91 10.71 -4.81
N GLN A 137 1.78 10.88 -5.51
CA GLN A 137 1.44 12.11 -6.25
C GLN A 137 0.86 13.23 -5.35
N GLY A 138 0.75 13.03 -4.03
CA GLY A 138 0.16 14.00 -3.11
C GLY A 138 -1.36 14.15 -3.25
N SER A 139 -2.03 13.19 -3.89
CA SER A 139 -3.49 13.17 -4.02
C SER A 139 -4.15 12.47 -2.83
N LEU A 140 -5.36 12.90 -2.47
CA LEU A 140 -6.19 12.18 -1.50
C LEU A 140 -6.45 10.76 -2.01
N ILE A 141 -6.26 9.77 -1.15
CA ILE A 141 -6.52 8.39 -1.50
C ILE A 141 -8.02 8.08 -1.35
N ALA A 142 -8.55 7.33 -2.31
CA ALA A 142 -9.80 6.62 -2.12
C ALA A 142 -9.52 5.25 -1.49
N VAL A 143 -10.49 4.74 -0.74
CA VAL A 143 -10.48 3.36 -0.22
C VAL A 143 -11.15 2.44 -1.23
N TYR A 144 -10.43 1.42 -1.66
CA TYR A 144 -10.90 0.34 -2.52
C TYR A 144 -11.24 -0.87 -1.67
N GLN A 145 -12.41 -1.47 -1.89
CA GLN A 145 -12.91 -2.54 -1.03
C GLN A 145 -12.10 -3.83 -1.14
N ASP A 146 -11.50 -4.09 -2.30
CA ASP A 146 -10.66 -5.25 -2.59
C ASP A 146 -9.52 -4.88 -3.56
N LEU A 147 -8.61 -5.83 -3.80
CA LEU A 147 -7.50 -5.65 -4.73
C LEU A 147 -7.99 -5.41 -6.16
N LYS A 148 -9.07 -6.08 -6.58
CA LYS A 148 -9.59 -5.94 -7.94
C LYS A 148 -9.99 -4.49 -8.23
N ALA A 149 -10.70 -3.85 -7.30
CA ALA A 149 -11.09 -2.45 -7.41
C ALA A 149 -9.88 -1.50 -7.42
N LEU A 150 -8.82 -1.80 -6.65
CA LEU A 150 -7.57 -1.04 -6.69
C LEU A 150 -6.88 -1.16 -8.05
N LEU A 151 -6.76 -2.38 -8.60
CA LEU A 151 -6.11 -2.60 -9.90
C LEU A 151 -6.91 -1.97 -11.05
N ASP A 152 -8.25 -2.05 -11.01
CA ASP A 152 -9.15 -1.33 -11.93
C ASP A 152 -8.84 0.18 -11.90
N HIS A 153 -8.63 0.76 -10.72
CA HIS A 153 -8.25 2.17 -10.57
C HIS A 153 -6.85 2.47 -11.12
N ILE A 154 -5.84 1.65 -10.78
CA ILE A 154 -4.47 1.85 -11.25
C ILE A 154 -4.41 1.86 -12.77
N ALA A 155 -5.04 0.88 -13.42
CA ALA A 155 -5.11 0.81 -14.87
C ALA A 155 -5.81 2.02 -15.51
N ALA A 156 -6.83 2.56 -14.85
CA ALA A 156 -7.60 3.70 -15.36
C ALA A 156 -6.89 5.05 -15.16
N LYS A 157 -6.17 5.24 -14.04
CA LYS A 157 -5.68 6.56 -13.59
C LYS A 157 -4.16 6.71 -13.60
N HIS A 158 -3.40 5.63 -13.53
CA HIS A 158 -1.94 5.65 -13.48
C HIS A 158 -1.33 5.02 -14.73
N LYS A 159 -1.71 5.57 -15.88
CA LYS A 159 -1.06 5.28 -17.17
C LYS A 159 0.39 5.77 -17.13
N THR A 160 1.26 5.16 -17.93
CA THR A 160 2.71 5.45 -17.94
C THR A 160 3.06 6.92 -18.07
N THR A 161 2.32 7.67 -18.89
CA THR A 161 2.54 9.12 -19.09
C THR A 161 2.19 9.98 -17.86
N MET A 162 1.53 9.40 -16.85
CA MET A 162 1.09 10.09 -15.63
C MET A 162 2.01 9.83 -14.42
N LEU A 163 3.01 8.95 -14.57
CA LEU A 163 3.92 8.58 -13.48
C LEU A 163 5.28 9.24 -13.68
N THR A 164 5.64 10.14 -12.76
CA THR A 164 6.97 10.77 -12.74
C THR A 164 8.03 9.81 -12.21
N PRO A 165 9.31 10.00 -12.52
CA PRO A 165 10.40 9.17 -11.97
C PRO A 165 10.39 9.11 -10.44
N GLU A 166 10.07 10.23 -9.78
CA GLU A 166 9.95 10.32 -8.33
C GLU A 166 8.83 9.41 -7.78
N VAL A 167 7.68 9.36 -8.45
CA VAL A 167 6.58 8.48 -8.04
C VAL A 167 6.97 7.01 -8.20
N LEU A 168 7.65 6.67 -9.31
CA LEU A 168 8.12 5.30 -9.58
C LEU A 168 9.10 4.83 -8.50
N GLU A 169 10.08 5.66 -8.16
CA GLU A 169 11.06 5.39 -7.11
C GLU A 169 10.39 5.21 -5.74
N LYS A 170 9.54 6.17 -5.32
CA LYS A 170 8.85 6.13 -4.02
C LYS A 170 7.93 4.93 -3.84
N THR A 171 7.41 4.38 -4.93
CA THR A 171 6.43 3.28 -4.91
C THR A 171 7.01 1.96 -5.37
N LYS A 172 8.31 1.90 -5.69
CA LYS A 172 8.97 0.75 -6.30
C LYS A 172 8.17 0.19 -7.49
N CYS A 173 7.59 1.12 -8.25
CA CYS A 173 6.77 0.82 -9.41
C CYS A 173 7.65 0.83 -10.65
N ILE A 174 7.52 -0.19 -11.49
CA ILE A 174 8.19 -0.25 -12.80
C ILE A 174 7.15 -0.23 -13.91
N ILE A 175 7.54 0.33 -15.05
CA ILE A 175 6.71 0.47 -16.23
C ILE A 175 7.20 -0.47 -17.33
N GLY A 176 6.29 -1.19 -17.96
CA GLY A 176 6.59 -2.06 -19.10
C GLY A 176 7.44 -3.29 -18.72
N GLY A 177 7.86 -4.03 -19.74
CA GLY A 177 8.71 -5.21 -19.59
C GLY A 177 8.10 -6.37 -18.80
N ALA A 178 8.92 -7.41 -18.61
CA ALA A 178 8.74 -8.39 -17.54
C ALA A 178 9.91 -8.16 -16.57
N PRO A 179 9.65 -7.73 -15.33
CA PRO A 179 10.72 -7.54 -14.35
C PRO A 179 11.60 -8.78 -14.25
N ASP A 180 12.91 -8.59 -14.16
CA ASP A 180 13.77 -9.67 -13.73
C ASP A 180 13.53 -9.94 -12.22
N GLY A 181 13.86 -11.14 -11.76
CA GLY A 181 13.68 -11.52 -10.36
C GLY A 181 14.66 -10.84 -9.39
N LYS A 182 15.53 -9.94 -9.87
CA LYS A 182 16.62 -9.35 -9.09
C LYS A 182 16.39 -7.88 -8.72
N GLU A 183 15.53 -7.18 -9.46
CA GLU A 183 15.15 -5.80 -9.16
C GLU A 183 14.23 -5.70 -7.92
N ASP A 184 14.42 -4.64 -7.12
CA ASP A 184 13.58 -4.30 -5.95
C ASP A 184 12.33 -3.52 -6.43
N TRP A 185 11.31 -4.27 -6.86
CA TRP A 185 10.04 -3.74 -7.35
C TRP A 185 8.85 -4.39 -6.66
N GLU A 186 7.73 -3.67 -6.58
CA GLU A 186 6.50 -4.16 -5.95
C GLU A 186 5.30 -4.17 -6.89
N LEU A 187 5.25 -3.22 -7.84
CA LEU A 187 4.18 -3.07 -8.81
C LEU A 187 4.77 -2.89 -10.21
N ASN A 188 4.23 -3.61 -11.19
CA ASN A 188 4.59 -3.49 -12.59
C ASN A 188 3.34 -3.20 -13.42
N VAL A 189 3.31 -2.01 -14.01
CA VAL A 189 2.20 -1.53 -14.86
C VAL A 189 2.64 -1.63 -16.32
N PRO A 190 1.82 -2.17 -17.23
CA PRO A 190 2.20 -2.29 -18.63
C PRO A 190 2.35 -0.93 -19.31
N GLU A 191 3.18 -0.89 -20.36
CA GLU A 191 3.34 0.31 -21.15
C GLU A 191 2.10 0.59 -22.03
N VAL A 192 1.68 1.86 -22.08
CA VAL A 192 0.55 2.29 -22.92
C VAL A 192 0.94 2.14 -24.38
N GLY A 193 0.56 1.02 -24.99
CA GLY A 193 0.88 0.73 -26.40
C GLY A 193 1.31 -0.71 -26.69
N ALA A 194 1.50 -1.56 -25.67
CA ALA A 194 1.82 -2.98 -25.85
C ALA A 194 0.61 -3.81 -26.35
N LYS A 195 0.08 -3.44 -27.52
CA LYS A 195 -0.67 -4.37 -28.37
C LYS A 195 0.37 -5.26 -29.04
N ASN A 196 0.63 -6.44 -28.48
CA ASN A 196 1.01 -7.70 -29.16
C ASN A 196 1.48 -8.71 -28.11
N TRP A 197 0.55 -9.54 -27.63
CA TRP A 197 0.78 -10.58 -26.62
C TRP A 197 1.57 -11.80 -27.16
N THR A 198 1.83 -11.88 -28.47
CA THR A 198 2.36 -13.10 -29.10
C THR A 198 3.84 -13.39 -28.86
N ASP A 199 4.61 -12.52 -28.19
CA ASP A 199 6.08 -12.66 -28.14
C ASP A 199 6.68 -12.93 -26.74
N VAL A 200 5.90 -12.94 -25.67
CA VAL A 200 6.42 -13.11 -24.28
C VAL A 200 5.96 -14.42 -23.62
N ALA A 201 5.40 -15.37 -24.39
CA ALA A 201 5.04 -16.70 -23.90
C ALA A 201 6.25 -17.64 -23.70
N GLY A 202 7.47 -17.16 -23.94
CA GLY A 202 8.69 -17.91 -23.73
C GLY A 202 9.31 -17.63 -22.37
N LYS A 203 9.06 -18.54 -21.41
CA LYS A 203 9.61 -18.60 -20.04
C LYS A 203 8.84 -17.74 -19.04
N PHE A 204 7.95 -18.36 -18.26
CA PHE A 204 7.96 -18.36 -16.79
C PHE A 204 6.85 -19.32 -16.34
N ALA A 205 7.21 -20.30 -15.52
CA ALA A 205 6.27 -21.28 -14.97
C ALA A 205 5.31 -20.56 -14.01
N VAL A 206 4.11 -20.25 -14.49
CA VAL A 206 2.99 -19.84 -13.64
C VAL A 206 2.51 -21.10 -12.91
N MET A 207 2.62 -21.13 -11.58
CA MET A 207 1.95 -22.14 -10.77
C MET A 207 0.44 -21.85 -10.85
N ALA A 208 -0.23 -22.49 -11.80
CA ALA A 208 -1.68 -22.54 -11.84
C ALA A 208 -2.16 -23.47 -10.72
N LEU A 209 -2.73 -22.90 -9.66
CA LEU A 209 -3.51 -23.67 -8.68
C LEU A 209 -4.84 -24.06 -9.32
N THR A 210 -4.84 -25.14 -10.11
CA THR A 210 -6.09 -25.82 -10.47
C THR A 210 -6.52 -26.67 -9.29
N GLY A 211 -7.39 -26.11 -8.45
CA GLY A 211 -8.25 -26.90 -7.59
C GLY A 211 -9.25 -27.67 -8.47
N ILE A 212 -9.16 -28.99 -8.47
CA ILE A 212 -10.24 -29.87 -8.92
C ILE A 212 -10.49 -30.89 -7.80
N ARG A 213 -11.78 -30.96 -7.47
CA ARG A 213 -12.51 -31.77 -6.48
C ARG A 213 -11.95 -33.12 -6.11
#